data_AF-A0A1X2HBX2-F1
#
_entry.id   AF-A0A1X2HBX2-F1
#
_cell.length_a   1.000
_cell.length_b   1.000
_cell.length_c   1.000
_cell.angle_alpha   90.00
_cell.angle_beta   90.00
_cell.angle_gamma   90.00
#
_symmetry.space_group_name_H-M   'P 1'
#
loop_
_entity.id
_entity.type
_entity.pdbx_description
1 polymer ?
#
loop_
_entity_poly.entity_id
_entity_poly.type
_entity_poly.pdbx_seq_one_letter_code
_entity_poly.pdbx_strand_id
1 'polypeptide(L)'
;MDTQRLTDDLRRMSWHSTILLKEEPSEENSFCSPANLDASANYVNILLTTYGYPVPLNFKSNDPNDACKVVNCLYQVLKDKKEERRQRDDMEEAIARYKQEQYNMQAELDKRSQELASSRRENSHLQNKLKAADQELKNEIASHRFVKDELSRLKNNMQYMKSQYAHETRRHEQEHAKTRETLFKLMNGKHTATLSSLTLNEPLPTHVLGMEENGVQEEGMYADLLSKSSNREQEARIESDRTARLLADVYSTIVSLLETVSTLNKTPSVDQDSDNLDIFRLPVDIGSAAAVERIHGLLDKLKQEWKEQVSKRTVYKPEDMNAKDDIIAQLEQTNDELVEALQDCTTEYEEKAKMYMRFADGHFFDLQRPRPAQQDELSDSEDSVLDDPREESKYRRIQKQAIAERRRVTEAAIKLGEERTKLAAERWALEEVKRQQTLKEILSDSEPSPLEESQTRNPNIRRAERPLARTSKRLRSFLGHAPSQ
;
A
#
# COMPACT_ATOMS: atom_id res chain seq x y z
N MET A 1 -36.88 -28.22 5.93
CA MET A 1 -38.31 -28.49 6.14
C MET A 1 -39.18 -27.51 5.35
N ASP A 2 -38.75 -26.26 5.13
CA ASP A 2 -39.60 -25.25 4.48
C ASP A 2 -39.57 -25.22 2.94
N THR A 3 -38.53 -25.77 2.31
CA THR A 3 -38.44 -25.81 0.84
C THR A 3 -39.38 -26.83 0.20
N GLN A 4 -39.69 -27.93 0.90
CA GLN A 4 -40.60 -28.98 0.40
C GLN A 4 -42.07 -28.53 0.44
N ARG A 5 -42.45 -27.67 1.39
CA ARG A 5 -43.83 -27.13 1.49
C ARG A 5 -44.13 -26.14 0.36
N LEU A 6 -43.18 -25.27 0.00
CA LEU A 6 -43.37 -24.34 -1.11
C LEU A 6 -43.49 -25.03 -2.47
N THR A 7 -42.77 -26.14 -2.69
CA THR A 7 -42.87 -26.90 -3.94
C THR A 7 -44.19 -27.65 -4.08
N ASP A 8 -44.77 -28.10 -2.96
CA ASP A 8 -46.07 -28.77 -2.95
C ASP A 8 -47.25 -27.79 -3.12
N ASP A 9 -47.13 -26.58 -2.57
CA ASP A 9 -48.13 -25.52 -2.74
C ASP A 9 -48.15 -24.97 -4.17
N LEU A 10 -46.99 -24.79 -4.81
CA LEU A 10 -46.91 -24.41 -6.24
C LEU A 10 -47.49 -25.48 -7.17
N ARG A 11 -47.31 -26.77 -6.85
CA ARG A 11 -47.97 -27.86 -7.58
C ARG A 11 -49.49 -27.82 -7.38
N ARG A 12 -49.99 -27.61 -6.16
CA ARG A 12 -51.44 -27.51 -5.92
C ARG A 12 -52.09 -26.33 -6.65
N MET A 13 -51.42 -25.19 -6.73
CA MET A 13 -51.92 -24.01 -7.46
C MET A 13 -51.97 -24.22 -8.98
N SER A 14 -51.01 -24.96 -9.55
CA SER A 14 -51.01 -25.31 -10.98
C SER A 14 -52.18 -26.22 -11.37
N TRP A 15 -52.57 -27.16 -10.50
CA TRP A 15 -53.68 -28.09 -10.77
C TRP A 15 -55.07 -27.46 -10.61
N HIS A 16 -55.21 -26.36 -9.86
CA HIS A 16 -56.51 -25.71 -9.65
C HIS A 16 -56.81 -24.63 -10.70
N SER A 17 -55.82 -24.14 -11.45
CA SER A 17 -56.04 -23.16 -12.52
C SER A 17 -56.61 -23.76 -13.81
N THR A 18 -56.57 -25.08 -13.99
CA THR A 18 -57.08 -25.76 -15.21
C THR A 18 -58.56 -26.14 -15.10
N ILE A 19 -59.18 -25.96 -13.94
CA ILE A 19 -60.60 -26.25 -13.71
C ILE A 19 -61.35 -24.90 -13.58
N LEU A 20 -61.39 -24.13 -14.67
CA LEU A 20 -62.26 -22.97 -14.76
C LEU A 20 -63.02 -22.97 -16.09
N LEU A 21 -64.34 -23.13 -15.95
CA LEU A 21 -65.40 -22.71 -16.88
C LEU A 21 -65.42 -23.38 -18.26
N LYS A 22 -66.00 -24.58 -18.31
CA LYS A 22 -66.68 -25.05 -19.51
C LYS A 22 -68.00 -24.30 -19.61
N GLU A 23 -68.01 -23.20 -20.37
CA GLU A 23 -69.23 -22.51 -20.78
C GLU A 23 -70.12 -23.46 -21.58
N GLU A 24 -71.42 -23.44 -21.25
CA GLU A 24 -72.51 -24.11 -21.98
C GLU A 24 -72.50 -23.68 -23.46
N PRO A 25 -72.56 -24.60 -24.44
CA PRO A 25 -72.58 -24.22 -25.85
C PRO A 25 -73.97 -23.70 -26.22
N SER A 26 -74.10 -22.39 -26.45
CA SER A 26 -75.26 -21.86 -27.17
C SER A 26 -75.24 -22.34 -28.62
N GLU A 27 -76.38 -22.81 -29.12
CA GLU A 27 -76.52 -23.46 -30.44
C GLU A 27 -76.39 -22.50 -31.64
N GLU A 28 -76.03 -21.23 -31.44
CA GLU A 28 -75.97 -20.22 -32.53
C GLU A 28 -74.60 -20.09 -33.21
N ASN A 29 -73.60 -20.91 -32.82
CA ASN A 29 -72.24 -20.86 -33.38
C ASN A 29 -71.75 -22.22 -33.95
N SER A 30 -72.66 -22.99 -34.56
CA SER A 30 -72.28 -24.28 -35.15
C SER A 30 -71.45 -24.07 -36.43
N PHE A 31 -70.24 -24.63 -36.47
CA PHE A 31 -69.30 -24.53 -37.61
C PHE A 31 -69.88 -25.08 -38.93
N CYS A 32 -70.76 -26.07 -38.83
CA CYS A 32 -71.41 -26.77 -39.93
C CYS A 32 -72.94 -26.65 -39.81
N SER A 33 -73.55 -26.05 -40.83
CA SER A 33 -74.98 -25.92 -41.08
C SER A 33 -75.35 -26.70 -42.34
N PRO A 34 -76.62 -27.11 -42.55
CA PRO A 34 -76.99 -27.93 -43.71
C PRO A 34 -76.72 -27.26 -45.06
N ALA A 35 -76.52 -25.94 -45.10
CA ALA A 35 -76.18 -25.18 -46.31
C ALA A 35 -74.66 -25.14 -46.62
N ASN A 36 -73.78 -25.43 -45.65
CA ASN A 36 -72.32 -25.34 -45.81
C ASN A 36 -71.60 -26.69 -45.60
N LEU A 37 -72.34 -27.79 -45.56
CA LEU A 37 -71.85 -29.13 -45.22
C LEU A 37 -70.68 -29.60 -46.10
N ASP A 38 -70.73 -29.40 -47.42
CA ASP A 38 -69.66 -29.85 -48.32
C ASP A 38 -68.35 -29.07 -48.09
N ALA A 39 -68.44 -27.76 -47.85
CA ALA A 39 -67.28 -26.92 -47.58
C ALA A 39 -66.66 -27.21 -46.20
N SER A 40 -67.50 -27.38 -45.19
CA SER A 40 -67.09 -27.71 -43.82
C SER A 40 -66.51 -29.13 -43.72
N ALA A 41 -67.10 -30.10 -44.42
CA ALA A 41 -66.58 -31.46 -44.52
C ALA A 41 -65.23 -31.52 -45.26
N ASN A 42 -65.07 -30.75 -46.34
CA ASN A 42 -63.79 -30.65 -47.05
C ASN A 42 -62.69 -30.01 -46.16
N TYR A 43 -63.02 -28.95 -45.42
CA TYR A 43 -62.07 -28.34 -44.48
C TYR A 43 -61.66 -29.31 -43.36
N VAL A 44 -62.60 -30.06 -42.79
CA VAL A 44 -62.29 -31.10 -41.79
C VAL A 44 -61.46 -32.24 -42.42
N ASN A 45 -61.74 -32.64 -43.67
CA ASN A 45 -60.92 -33.62 -44.39
C ASN A 45 -59.48 -33.12 -44.61
N ILE A 46 -59.28 -31.84 -44.94
CA ILE A 46 -57.94 -31.23 -45.05
C ILE A 46 -57.24 -31.25 -43.69
N LEU A 47 -57.93 -30.84 -42.62
CA LEU A 47 -57.38 -30.90 -41.26
C LEU A 47 -57.02 -32.33 -40.87
N LEU A 48 -57.91 -33.30 -41.06
CA LEU A 48 -57.66 -34.71 -40.79
C LEU A 48 -56.44 -35.23 -41.57
N THR A 49 -56.30 -34.84 -42.83
CA THR A 49 -55.12 -35.16 -43.66
C THR A 49 -53.83 -34.60 -43.05
N THR A 50 -53.84 -33.34 -42.60
CA THR A 50 -52.65 -32.74 -41.95
C THR A 50 -52.27 -33.41 -40.63
N TYR A 51 -53.25 -33.99 -39.92
CA TYR A 51 -53.01 -34.79 -38.72
C TYR A 51 -52.76 -36.28 -38.99
N GLY A 52 -52.76 -36.71 -40.26
CA GLY A 52 -52.47 -38.10 -40.68
C GLY A 52 -53.64 -39.08 -40.50
N TYR A 53 -54.87 -38.59 -40.40
CA TYR A 53 -56.07 -39.42 -40.29
C TYR A 53 -56.62 -39.83 -41.67
N PRO A 54 -57.30 -40.98 -41.78
CA PRO A 54 -57.89 -41.44 -43.03
C PRO A 54 -59.07 -40.56 -43.47
N VAL A 55 -59.09 -40.24 -44.77
CA VAL A 55 -60.04 -39.35 -45.47
C VAL A 55 -60.44 -40.06 -46.78
N PRO A 56 -61.66 -39.89 -47.35
CA PRO A 56 -62.74 -39.00 -46.96
C PRO A 56 -63.70 -39.57 -45.89
N LEU A 57 -64.27 -38.67 -45.09
CA LEU A 57 -65.39 -39.00 -44.19
C LEU A 57 -66.58 -39.52 -45.01
N ASN A 58 -67.04 -40.72 -44.69
CA ASN A 58 -68.22 -41.32 -45.31
C ASN A 58 -69.38 -41.33 -44.32
N PHE A 59 -70.37 -40.45 -44.54
CA PHE A 59 -71.57 -40.36 -43.70
C PHE A 59 -72.59 -41.40 -44.18
N LYS A 60 -72.91 -42.38 -43.33
CA LYS A 60 -73.93 -43.41 -43.62
C LYS A 60 -75.37 -42.98 -43.31
N SER A 61 -75.56 -41.81 -42.69
CA SER A 61 -76.88 -41.25 -42.38
C SER A 61 -77.42 -40.47 -43.58
N ASN A 62 -78.71 -40.62 -43.87
CA ASN A 62 -79.40 -39.93 -44.97
C ASN A 62 -79.90 -38.52 -44.56
N ASP A 63 -79.71 -38.13 -43.29
CA ASP A 63 -80.10 -36.81 -42.76
C ASP A 63 -78.89 -35.85 -42.74
N PRO A 64 -78.92 -34.73 -43.48
CA PRO A 64 -77.84 -33.74 -43.51
C PRO A 64 -77.59 -33.09 -42.14
N ASN A 65 -78.58 -33.07 -41.24
CA ASN A 65 -78.42 -32.48 -39.91
C ASN A 65 -77.51 -33.33 -39.01
N ASP A 66 -77.58 -34.66 -39.14
CA ASP A 66 -76.71 -35.59 -38.40
C ASP A 66 -75.26 -35.53 -38.90
N ALA A 67 -75.07 -35.39 -40.21
CA ALA A 67 -73.74 -35.19 -40.79
C ALA A 67 -73.10 -33.88 -40.29
N CYS A 68 -73.87 -32.78 -40.22
CA CYS A 68 -73.42 -31.50 -39.63
C CYS A 68 -72.98 -31.64 -38.17
N LYS A 69 -73.74 -32.37 -37.34
CA LYS A 69 -73.37 -32.63 -35.93
C LYS A 69 -72.04 -33.39 -35.83
N VAL A 70 -71.84 -34.42 -36.66
CA VAL A 70 -70.58 -35.19 -36.69
C VAL A 70 -69.40 -34.32 -37.12
N VAL A 71 -69.57 -33.49 -38.15
CA VAL A 71 -68.53 -32.55 -38.61
C VAL A 71 -68.19 -31.51 -37.53
N ASN A 72 -69.20 -30.97 -36.82
CA ASN A 72 -69.01 -30.05 -35.71
C ASN A 72 -68.26 -30.68 -34.54
N CYS A 73 -68.62 -31.91 -34.15
CA CYS A 73 -67.91 -32.67 -33.13
C CYS A 73 -66.46 -32.94 -33.53
N LEU A 74 -66.21 -33.40 -34.77
CA LEU A 74 -64.87 -33.64 -35.28
C LEU A 74 -64.02 -32.36 -35.31
N TYR A 75 -64.60 -31.24 -35.76
CA TYR A 75 -63.94 -29.95 -35.76
C TYR A 75 -63.55 -29.50 -34.35
N GLN A 76 -64.46 -29.66 -33.37
CA GLN A 76 -64.17 -29.33 -31.97
C GLN A 76 -63.04 -30.21 -31.40
N VAL A 77 -63.07 -31.53 -31.65
CA VAL A 77 -62.00 -32.45 -31.20
C VAL A 77 -60.66 -32.09 -31.83
N LEU A 78 -60.64 -31.71 -33.11
CA LEU A 78 -59.41 -31.28 -33.79
C LEU A 78 -58.88 -29.95 -33.26
N LYS A 79 -59.78 -29.01 -32.95
CA LYS A 79 -59.44 -27.73 -32.32
C LYS A 79 -58.86 -27.96 -30.92
N ASP A 80 -59.50 -28.79 -30.11
CA ASP A 80 -59.03 -29.15 -28.76
C ASP A 80 -57.67 -29.85 -28.83
N LYS A 81 -57.47 -30.79 -29.76
CA LYS A 81 -56.18 -31.46 -29.98
C LYS A 81 -55.07 -30.50 -30.41
N LYS A 82 -55.39 -29.50 -31.23
CA LYS A 82 -54.44 -28.44 -31.63
C LYS A 82 -54.02 -27.61 -30.43
N GLU A 83 -54.98 -27.23 -29.59
CA GLU A 83 -54.73 -26.47 -28.37
C GLU A 83 -53.90 -27.27 -27.37
N GLU A 84 -54.26 -28.54 -27.14
CA GLU A 84 -53.52 -29.46 -26.28
C GLU A 84 -52.08 -29.66 -26.77
N ARG A 85 -51.86 -29.73 -28.09
CA ARG A 85 -50.51 -29.76 -28.65
C ARG A 85 -49.74 -28.48 -28.34
N ARG A 86 -50.33 -27.30 -28.56
CA ARG A 86 -49.68 -26.02 -28.23
C ARG A 86 -49.31 -25.96 -26.74
N GLN A 87 -50.24 -26.33 -25.86
CA GLN A 87 -49.99 -26.37 -24.42
C GLN A 87 -48.86 -27.34 -24.06
N ARG A 88 -48.81 -28.52 -24.70
CA ARG A 88 -47.68 -29.45 -24.52
C ARG A 88 -46.36 -28.83 -24.96
N ASP A 89 -46.32 -28.23 -26.15
CA ASP A 89 -45.12 -27.60 -26.71
C ASP A 89 -44.62 -26.46 -25.79
N ASP A 90 -45.53 -25.61 -25.30
CA ASP A 90 -45.22 -24.51 -24.37
C ASP A 90 -44.66 -25.05 -23.03
N MET A 91 -45.22 -26.14 -22.52
CA MET A 91 -44.74 -26.80 -21.29
C MET A 91 -43.37 -27.47 -21.50
N GLU A 92 -43.14 -28.11 -22.64
CA GLU A 92 -41.84 -28.69 -23.00
C GLU A 92 -40.76 -27.60 -23.11
N GLU A 93 -41.08 -26.46 -23.73
CA GLU A 93 -40.18 -25.30 -23.81
C GLU A 93 -39.88 -24.74 -22.41
N ALA A 94 -40.90 -24.60 -21.55
CA ALA A 94 -40.71 -24.17 -20.17
C ALA A 94 -39.81 -25.14 -19.38
N ILE A 95 -40.01 -26.45 -19.52
CA ILE A 95 -39.16 -27.46 -18.90
C ILE A 95 -37.71 -27.36 -19.40
N ALA A 96 -37.51 -27.17 -20.70
CA ALA A 96 -36.18 -27.00 -21.27
C ALA A 96 -35.48 -25.74 -20.70
N ARG A 97 -36.20 -24.61 -20.62
CA ARG A 97 -35.71 -23.37 -19.99
C ARG A 97 -35.32 -23.58 -18.53
N TYR A 98 -36.18 -24.20 -17.72
CA TYR A 98 -35.87 -24.45 -16.31
C TYR A 98 -34.71 -25.40 -16.09
N LYS A 99 -34.54 -26.41 -16.95
CA LYS A 99 -33.35 -27.30 -16.89
C LYS A 99 -32.07 -26.54 -17.21
N GLN A 100 -32.10 -25.65 -18.19
CA GLN A 100 -30.95 -24.81 -18.52
C GLN A 100 -30.62 -23.84 -17.38
N GLU A 101 -31.64 -23.18 -16.81
CA GLU A 101 -31.46 -22.30 -15.66
C GLU A 101 -30.91 -23.07 -14.45
N GLN A 102 -31.44 -24.27 -14.16
CA GLN A 102 -30.93 -25.13 -13.09
C GLN A 102 -29.45 -25.48 -13.30
N TYR A 103 -29.05 -25.82 -14.53
CA TYR A 103 -27.64 -26.10 -14.85
C TYR A 103 -26.75 -24.87 -14.64
N ASN A 104 -27.20 -23.70 -15.11
CA ASN A 104 -26.47 -22.44 -14.92
C ASN A 104 -26.32 -22.09 -13.43
N MET A 105 -27.41 -22.17 -12.68
CA MET A 105 -27.41 -21.91 -11.23
C MET A 105 -26.51 -22.91 -10.48
N GLN A 106 -26.49 -24.18 -10.89
CA GLN A 106 -25.60 -25.17 -10.30
C GLN A 106 -24.13 -24.85 -10.59
N ALA A 107 -23.80 -24.49 -11.83
CA ALA A 107 -22.44 -24.11 -12.22
C ALA A 107 -21.97 -22.85 -11.46
N GLU A 108 -22.84 -21.86 -11.29
CA GLU A 108 -22.54 -20.67 -10.47
C GLU A 108 -22.33 -21.04 -8.99
N LEU A 109 -23.15 -21.91 -8.42
CA LEU A 109 -22.99 -22.40 -7.06
C LEU A 109 -21.65 -23.10 -6.87
N ASP A 110 -21.27 -23.99 -7.79
CA ASP A 110 -20.01 -24.71 -7.76
C ASP A 110 -18.82 -23.74 -7.83
N LYS A 111 -18.89 -22.73 -8.71
CA LYS A 111 -17.89 -21.66 -8.80
C LYS A 111 -17.77 -20.87 -7.49
N ARG A 112 -18.89 -20.41 -6.92
CA ARG A 112 -18.89 -19.68 -5.64
C ARG A 112 -18.39 -20.54 -4.49
N SER A 113 -18.71 -21.83 -4.48
CA SER A 113 -18.20 -22.80 -3.50
C SER A 113 -16.69 -22.94 -3.58
N GLN A 114 -16.13 -23.01 -4.79
CA GLN A 114 -14.69 -23.05 -5.02
C GLN A 114 -13.99 -21.76 -4.56
N GLU A 115 -14.52 -20.59 -4.89
CA GLU A 115 -14.02 -19.28 -4.45
C GLU A 115 -14.04 -19.14 -2.92
N LEU A 116 -15.10 -19.63 -2.28
CA LEU A 116 -15.20 -19.64 -0.82
C LEU A 116 -14.17 -20.59 -0.18
N ALA A 117 -13.93 -21.75 -0.79
CA ALA A 117 -12.89 -22.68 -0.35
C ALA A 117 -11.48 -22.09 -0.51
N SER A 118 -11.18 -21.40 -1.60
CA SER A 118 -9.88 -20.73 -1.80
C SER A 118 -9.69 -19.59 -0.81
N SER A 119 -10.71 -18.74 -0.63
CA SER A 119 -10.67 -17.64 0.35
C SER A 119 -10.46 -18.15 1.78
N ARG A 120 -11.10 -19.26 2.18
CA ARG A 120 -10.87 -19.89 3.49
C ARG A 120 -9.43 -20.37 3.68
N ARG A 121 -8.81 -20.95 2.64
CA ARG A 121 -7.40 -21.38 2.70
C ARG A 121 -6.47 -20.19 2.85
N GLU A 122 -6.70 -19.12 2.09
CA GLU A 122 -5.93 -17.88 2.18
C GLU A 122 -6.07 -17.23 3.56
N ASN A 123 -7.29 -17.17 4.11
CA ASN A 123 -7.53 -16.64 5.44
C ASN A 123 -6.77 -17.45 6.50
N SER A 124 -6.80 -18.79 6.42
CA SER A 124 -6.00 -19.64 7.31
C SER A 124 -4.49 -19.39 7.17
N HIS A 125 -4.00 -19.17 5.96
CA HIS A 125 -2.59 -18.82 5.72
C HIS A 125 -2.21 -17.47 6.33
N LEU A 126 -3.03 -16.43 6.12
CA LEU A 126 -2.83 -15.11 6.71
C LEU A 126 -2.91 -15.16 8.23
N GLN A 127 -3.82 -15.94 8.80
CA GLN A 127 -3.92 -16.13 10.24
C GLN A 127 -2.68 -16.80 10.83
N ASN A 128 -2.08 -17.77 10.12
CA ASN A 128 -0.84 -18.40 10.54
C ASN A 128 0.35 -17.43 10.47
N LYS A 129 0.42 -16.59 9.41
CA LYS A 129 1.42 -15.52 9.32
C LYS A 129 1.29 -14.50 10.45
N LEU A 130 0.07 -14.09 10.77
CA LEU A 130 -0.21 -13.17 11.88
C LEU A 130 0.26 -13.76 13.21
N LYS A 131 -0.06 -15.03 13.49
CA LYS A 131 0.41 -15.72 14.70
C LYS A 131 1.93 -15.82 14.79
N ALA A 132 2.62 -16.06 13.66
CA ALA A 132 4.07 -16.09 13.62
C ALA A 132 4.68 -14.71 13.92
N ALA A 133 4.16 -13.66 13.29
CA ALA A 133 4.58 -12.27 13.53
C ALA A 133 4.32 -11.83 14.98
N ASP A 134 3.17 -12.18 15.56
CA ASP A 134 2.86 -11.91 16.97
C ASP A 134 3.84 -12.61 17.92
N GLN A 135 4.27 -13.85 17.59
CA GLN A 135 5.24 -14.56 18.40
C GLN A 135 6.63 -13.94 18.29
N GLU A 136 7.04 -13.52 17.10
CA GLU A 136 8.29 -12.81 16.87
C GLU A 136 8.32 -11.47 17.62
N LEU A 137 7.23 -10.70 17.56
CA LEU A 137 7.08 -9.45 18.31
C LEU A 137 7.20 -9.68 19.82
N LYS A 138 6.59 -10.75 20.35
CA LYS A 138 6.73 -11.10 21.78
C LYS A 138 8.16 -11.44 22.16
N ASN A 139 8.86 -12.18 21.30
CA ASN A 139 10.27 -12.52 21.50
C ASN A 139 11.14 -11.25 21.51
N GLU A 140 10.89 -10.33 20.57
CA GLU A 140 11.64 -9.07 20.49
C GLU A 140 11.37 -8.16 21.69
N ILE A 141 10.11 -8.08 22.15
CA ILE A 141 9.77 -7.37 23.39
C ILE A 141 10.51 -7.96 24.60
N ALA A 142 10.61 -9.29 24.68
CA ALA A 142 11.34 -9.96 25.76
C ALA A 142 12.86 -9.66 25.68
N SER A 143 13.43 -9.71 24.48
CA SER A 143 14.83 -9.33 24.21
C SER A 143 15.12 -7.88 24.61
N HIS A 144 14.28 -6.94 24.19
CA HIS A 144 14.40 -5.54 24.57
C HIS A 144 14.31 -5.31 26.08
N ARG A 145 13.41 -6.03 26.78
CA ARG A 145 13.33 -5.97 28.25
C ARG A 145 14.62 -6.47 28.89
N PHE A 146 15.15 -7.60 28.42
CA PHE A 146 16.41 -8.15 28.90
C PHE A 146 17.57 -7.16 28.72
N VAL A 147 17.73 -6.59 27.52
CA VAL A 147 18.77 -5.58 27.23
C VAL A 147 18.62 -4.34 28.10
N LYS A 148 17.37 -3.88 28.34
CA LYS A 148 17.09 -2.74 29.22
C LYS A 148 17.49 -3.02 30.67
N ASP A 149 17.22 -4.22 31.16
CA ASP A 149 17.57 -4.63 32.52
C ASP A 149 19.10 -4.74 32.68
N GLU A 150 19.81 -5.31 31.71
CA GLU A 150 21.27 -5.35 31.68
C GLU A 150 21.89 -3.95 31.61
N LEU A 151 21.35 -3.06 30.78
CA LEU A 151 21.80 -1.67 30.71
C LEU A 151 21.60 -0.95 32.05
N SER A 152 20.47 -1.18 32.72
CA SER A 152 20.20 -0.64 34.05
C SER A 152 21.20 -1.15 35.09
N ARG A 153 21.52 -2.45 35.08
CA ARG A 153 22.54 -3.06 35.95
C ARG A 153 23.93 -2.46 35.72
N LEU A 154 24.36 -2.35 34.46
CA LEU A 154 25.65 -1.75 34.09
C LEU A 154 25.72 -0.28 34.51
N LYS A 155 24.65 0.48 34.31
CA LYS A 155 24.56 1.87 34.77
C LYS A 155 24.74 1.99 36.29
N ASN A 156 24.06 1.12 37.05
CA ASN A 156 24.18 1.10 38.51
C ASN A 156 25.59 0.68 38.96
N ASN A 157 26.19 -0.33 38.32
CA ASN A 157 27.56 -0.75 38.58
C ASN A 157 28.57 0.37 38.29
N MET A 158 28.45 1.06 37.15
CA MET A 158 29.29 2.20 36.80
C MET A 158 29.15 3.35 37.81
N GLN A 159 27.93 3.65 38.26
CA GLN A 159 27.70 4.67 39.29
C GLN A 159 28.35 4.29 40.62
N TYR A 160 28.29 3.00 40.99
CA TYR A 160 28.97 2.47 42.17
C TYR A 160 30.50 2.62 42.05
N MET A 161 31.09 2.19 40.93
CA MET A 161 32.54 2.32 40.67
C MET A 161 32.98 3.78 40.73
N LYS A 162 32.22 4.71 40.13
CA LYS A 162 32.52 6.14 40.17
C LYS A 162 32.53 6.69 41.61
N SER A 163 31.57 6.26 42.43
CA SER A 163 31.51 6.63 43.85
C SER A 163 32.71 6.07 44.62
N GLN A 164 33.08 4.80 44.36
CA GLN A 164 34.23 4.16 44.97
C GLN A 164 35.54 4.88 44.62
N TYR A 165 35.79 5.15 43.34
CA TYR A 165 36.97 5.89 42.90
C TYR A 165 37.04 7.29 43.51
N ALA A 166 35.90 8.01 43.54
CA ALA A 166 35.86 9.33 44.18
C ALA A 166 36.24 9.27 45.68
N HIS A 167 35.84 8.21 46.38
CA HIS A 167 36.23 8.00 47.77
C HIS A 167 37.73 7.65 47.92
N GLU A 168 38.25 6.74 47.10
CA GLU A 168 39.67 6.37 47.08
C GLU A 168 40.57 7.57 46.74
N THR A 169 40.19 8.39 45.74
CA THR A 169 40.91 9.63 45.41
C THR A 169 40.97 10.59 46.58
N ARG A 170 39.84 10.87 47.24
CA ARG A 170 39.80 11.75 48.43
C ARG A 170 40.64 11.21 49.58
N ARG A 171 40.60 9.89 49.81
CA ARG A 171 41.43 9.24 50.82
C ARG A 171 42.92 9.44 50.52
N HIS A 172 43.35 9.19 49.29
CA HIS A 172 44.74 9.41 48.87
C HIS A 172 45.15 10.88 48.99
N GLU A 173 44.31 11.83 48.56
CA GLU A 173 44.56 13.27 48.73
C GLU A 173 44.77 13.64 50.20
N GLN A 174 44.00 13.05 51.12
CA GLN A 174 44.14 13.26 52.55
C GLN A 174 45.42 12.65 53.12
N GLU A 175 45.82 11.45 52.67
CA GLU A 175 47.10 10.82 53.04
C GLU A 175 48.29 11.65 52.52
N HIS A 176 48.20 12.18 51.29
CA HIS A 176 49.18 13.12 50.73
C HIS A 176 49.22 14.46 51.47
N ALA A 177 48.08 14.97 51.96
CA ALA A 177 48.06 16.17 52.79
C ALA A 177 48.76 15.94 54.14
N LYS A 178 48.49 14.80 54.80
CA LYS A 178 49.13 14.42 56.07
C LYS A 178 50.64 14.25 55.92
N THR A 179 51.09 13.53 54.88
CA THR A 179 52.53 13.34 54.61
C THR A 179 53.22 14.68 54.33
N ARG A 180 52.63 15.56 53.51
CA ARG A 180 53.13 16.93 53.32
C ARG A 180 53.23 17.71 54.63
N GLU A 181 52.22 17.62 55.49
CA GLU A 181 52.24 18.28 56.80
C GLU A 181 53.35 17.74 57.71
N THR A 182 53.57 16.41 57.73
CA THR A 182 54.67 15.81 58.51
C THR A 182 56.04 16.23 57.99
N LEU A 183 56.24 16.28 56.67
CA LEU A 183 57.48 16.75 56.05
C LEU A 183 57.72 18.23 56.35
N PHE A 184 56.67 19.06 56.26
CA PHE A 184 56.75 20.47 56.61
C PHE A 184 57.12 20.68 58.08
N LYS A 185 56.52 19.91 59.00
CA LYS A 185 56.89 19.90 60.43
C LYS A 185 58.34 19.46 60.65
N LEU A 186 58.82 18.42 59.95
CA LEU A 186 60.21 17.96 60.02
C LEU A 186 61.19 19.02 59.49
N MET A 187 60.87 19.67 58.38
CA MET A 187 61.70 20.72 57.78
C MET A 187 61.81 21.93 58.71
N ASN A 188 60.69 22.37 59.30
CA ASN A 188 60.67 23.49 60.23
C ASN A 188 61.25 23.12 61.60
N GLY A 189 61.07 21.87 62.05
CA GLY A 189 61.67 21.35 63.28
C GLY A 189 63.20 21.23 63.21
N LYS A 190 63.77 21.01 62.02
CA LYS A 190 65.23 20.97 61.80
C LYS A 190 65.91 22.35 61.85
N HIS A 191 65.17 23.44 62.03
CA HIS A 191 65.78 24.75 62.29
C HIS A 191 66.20 24.91 63.76
N THR A 192 65.86 23.95 64.63
CA THR A 192 66.44 23.80 65.97
C THR A 192 66.74 22.33 66.24
N ALA A 193 68.03 22.00 66.33
CA ALA A 193 68.62 20.70 66.71
C ALA A 193 69.12 19.79 65.57
N THR A 194 70.45 19.84 65.41
CA THR A 194 71.37 18.74 65.13
C THR A 194 71.13 17.90 63.87
N LEU A 195 71.86 18.30 62.82
CA LEU A 195 72.36 17.42 61.77
C LEU A 195 73.06 16.20 62.40
N SER A 196 72.37 15.07 62.49
CA SER A 196 73.00 13.78 62.70
C SER A 196 73.37 13.22 61.32
N SER A 197 74.66 13.23 61.01
CA SER A 197 75.21 12.56 59.83
C SER A 197 74.96 11.07 59.98
N LEU A 198 74.12 10.51 59.11
CA LEU A 198 74.00 9.07 58.95
C LEU A 198 74.96 8.65 57.83
N THR A 199 76.13 8.15 58.20
CA THR A 199 77.03 7.42 57.30
C THR A 199 76.46 6.04 57.05
N LEU A 200 75.92 5.81 55.85
CA LEU A 200 75.59 4.47 55.38
C LEU A 200 76.89 3.82 54.87
N ASN A 201 77.43 2.87 55.64
CA ASN A 201 78.43 1.94 55.14
C ASN A 201 77.69 0.78 54.46
N GLU A 202 77.72 0.74 53.14
CA GLU A 202 77.37 -0.45 52.37
C GLU A 202 78.60 -0.85 51.54
N PRO A 203 79.19 -2.05 51.76
CA PRO A 203 80.43 -2.45 51.14
C PRO A 203 80.14 -3.21 49.85
N LEU A 204 80.28 -2.56 48.69
CA LEU A 204 80.54 -3.28 47.44
C LEU A 204 81.79 -2.70 46.75
N PRO A 205 82.69 -3.57 46.26
CA PRO A 205 84.03 -3.16 45.88
C PRO A 205 84.02 -2.47 44.52
N THR A 206 84.09 -1.14 44.52
CA THR A 206 84.50 -0.37 43.36
C THR A 206 86.01 -0.50 43.20
N HIS A 207 86.46 -1.55 42.51
CA HIS A 207 87.81 -1.54 41.95
C HIS A 207 87.83 -0.50 40.83
N VAL A 208 88.51 0.58 41.13
CA VAL A 208 88.86 1.70 40.25
C VAL A 208 89.61 1.17 39.03
N LEU A 209 89.07 1.34 37.83
CA LEU A 209 89.85 1.56 36.61
C LEU A 209 89.07 2.48 35.66
N GLY A 210 89.61 3.68 35.46
CA GLY A 210 89.50 4.46 34.24
C GLY A 210 88.12 5.07 33.91
N MET A 211 87.94 6.34 34.22
CA MET A 211 87.24 7.23 33.29
C MET A 211 88.02 7.20 31.96
N GLU A 212 87.59 6.38 31.02
CA GLU A 212 87.65 6.75 29.62
C GLU A 212 86.26 7.29 29.26
N GLU A 213 86.19 8.49 28.67
CA GLU A 213 84.95 9.05 28.08
C GLU A 213 84.28 8.08 27.08
N ASN A 214 84.97 7.02 26.67
CA ASN A 214 84.46 5.94 25.84
C ASN A 214 83.48 4.99 26.58
N GLY A 215 83.61 4.78 27.89
CA GLY A 215 82.78 3.78 28.62
C GLY A 215 81.32 4.20 28.80
N VAL A 216 81.06 5.49 29.03
CA VAL A 216 79.69 6.04 29.12
C VAL A 216 79.05 6.14 27.74
N GLN A 217 79.85 6.39 26.69
CA GLN A 217 79.39 6.29 25.30
C GLN A 217 79.09 4.85 24.90
N GLU A 218 79.90 3.88 25.30
CA GLU A 218 79.67 2.46 25.03
C GLU A 218 78.42 1.95 25.74
N GLU A 219 78.24 2.25 27.04
CA GLU A 219 77.04 1.85 27.80
C GLU A 219 75.77 2.50 27.21
N GLY A 220 75.86 3.76 26.79
CA GLY A 220 74.81 4.44 26.03
C GLY A 220 74.54 3.83 24.64
N MET A 221 75.57 3.38 23.92
CA MET A 221 75.44 2.68 22.64
C MET A 221 74.83 1.29 22.80
N TYR A 222 75.20 0.52 23.84
CA TYR A 222 74.59 -0.78 24.11
C TYR A 222 73.13 -0.62 24.54
N ALA A 223 72.80 0.38 25.37
CA ALA A 223 71.43 0.71 25.72
C ALA A 223 70.60 1.15 24.50
N ASP A 224 71.17 1.96 23.60
CA ASP A 224 70.53 2.34 22.33
C ASP A 224 70.37 1.15 21.38
N LEU A 225 71.35 0.25 21.29
CA LEU A 225 71.27 -0.97 20.47
C LEU A 225 70.20 -1.94 21.01
N LEU A 226 70.13 -2.11 22.33
CA LEU A 226 69.09 -2.91 23.00
C LEU A 226 67.71 -2.27 22.82
N SER A 227 67.59 -0.95 22.95
CA SER A 227 66.37 -0.20 22.68
C SER A 227 65.92 -0.37 21.24
N LYS A 228 66.83 -0.22 20.27
CA LYS A 228 66.57 -0.43 18.83
C LYS A 228 66.20 -1.87 18.52
N SER A 229 66.86 -2.85 19.13
CA SER A 229 66.53 -4.28 18.99
C SER A 229 65.14 -4.58 19.55
N SER A 230 64.84 -4.08 20.75
CA SER A 230 63.54 -4.24 21.41
C SER A 230 62.42 -3.56 20.61
N ASN A 231 62.65 -2.34 20.13
CA ASN A 231 61.71 -1.61 19.28
C ASN A 231 61.49 -2.33 17.94
N ARG A 232 62.55 -2.86 17.32
CA ARG A 232 62.45 -3.63 16.08
C ARG A 232 61.68 -4.93 16.28
N GLU A 233 61.89 -5.62 17.40
CA GLU A 233 61.12 -6.81 17.77
C GLU A 233 59.64 -6.45 18.00
N GLN A 234 59.38 -5.35 18.71
CA GLN A 234 58.02 -4.87 18.96
C GLN A 234 57.31 -4.47 17.67
N GLU A 235 57.98 -3.77 16.76
CA GLU A 235 57.47 -3.43 15.43
C GLU A 235 57.19 -4.69 14.61
N ALA A 236 58.08 -5.68 14.63
CA ALA A 236 57.88 -6.96 13.95
C ALA A 236 56.68 -7.74 14.52
N ARG A 237 56.46 -7.69 15.84
CA ARG A 237 55.26 -8.29 16.48
C ARG A 237 53.98 -7.57 16.04
N ILE A 238 53.99 -6.23 16.02
CA ILE A 238 52.84 -5.43 15.55
C ILE A 238 52.55 -5.70 14.08
N GLU A 239 53.57 -5.83 13.24
CA GLU A 239 53.42 -6.15 11.81
C GLU A 239 52.91 -7.58 11.60
N SER A 240 53.39 -8.55 12.39
CA SER A 240 52.87 -9.93 12.40
C SER A 240 51.40 -9.98 12.81
N ASP A 241 51.02 -9.26 13.87
CA ASP A 241 49.61 -9.16 14.30
C ASP A 241 48.74 -8.48 13.24
N ARG A 242 49.26 -7.44 12.60
CA ARG A 242 48.56 -6.72 11.53
C ARG A 242 48.36 -7.60 10.30
N THR A 243 49.36 -8.37 9.89
CA THR A 243 49.27 -9.30 8.75
C THR A 243 48.33 -10.46 9.04
N ALA A 244 48.33 -11.00 10.26
CA ALA A 244 47.38 -12.03 10.69
C ALA A 244 45.92 -11.52 10.63
N ARG A 245 45.66 -10.28 11.07
CA ARG A 245 44.33 -9.64 10.95
C ARG A 245 43.92 -9.45 9.50
N LEU A 246 44.80 -8.93 8.64
CA LEU A 246 44.51 -8.76 7.22
C LEU A 246 44.21 -10.08 6.52
N LEU A 247 44.93 -11.16 6.87
CA LEU A 247 44.65 -12.50 6.33
C LEU A 247 43.28 -13.03 6.80
N ALA A 248 42.90 -12.78 8.06
CA ALA A 248 41.57 -13.13 8.57
C ALA A 248 40.45 -12.32 7.87
N ASP A 249 40.68 -11.04 7.59
CA ASP A 249 39.74 -10.19 6.84
C ASP A 249 39.60 -10.68 5.38
N VAL A 250 40.70 -10.99 4.69
CA VAL A 250 40.68 -11.56 3.34
C VAL A 250 39.97 -12.92 3.34
N TYR A 251 40.24 -13.77 4.32
CA TYR A 251 39.59 -15.06 4.47
C TYR A 251 38.06 -14.90 4.67
N SER A 252 37.62 -14.06 5.60
CA SER A 252 36.19 -13.85 5.89
C SER A 252 35.43 -13.23 4.71
N THR A 253 36.06 -12.31 3.97
CA THR A 253 35.49 -11.74 2.76
C THR A 253 35.33 -12.78 1.66
N ILE A 254 36.31 -13.65 1.42
CA ILE A 254 36.18 -14.73 0.44
C ILE A 254 35.09 -15.74 0.83
N VAL A 255 35.00 -16.10 2.11
CA VAL A 255 33.94 -17.02 2.60
C VAL A 255 32.55 -16.41 2.42
N SER A 256 32.36 -15.15 2.81
CA SER A 256 31.05 -14.48 2.63
C SER A 256 30.68 -14.34 1.15
N LEU A 257 31.65 -14.11 0.25
CA LEU A 257 31.42 -14.14 -1.19
C LEU A 257 31.02 -15.53 -1.69
N LEU A 258 31.62 -16.60 -1.16
CA LEU A 258 31.24 -17.97 -1.51
C LEU A 258 29.86 -18.35 -0.97
N GLU A 259 29.50 -17.93 0.25
CA GLU A 259 28.17 -18.15 0.83
C GLU A 259 27.07 -17.41 0.05
N THR A 260 27.33 -16.16 -0.33
CA THR A 260 26.39 -15.37 -1.16
C THR A 260 26.22 -16.00 -2.55
N VAL A 261 27.29 -16.47 -3.19
CA VAL A 261 27.21 -17.20 -4.46
C VAL A 261 26.43 -18.52 -4.30
N SER A 262 26.66 -19.25 -3.21
CA SER A 262 25.98 -20.51 -2.92
C SER A 262 24.48 -20.31 -2.66
N THR A 263 24.08 -19.24 -1.96
CA THR A 263 22.67 -18.92 -1.70
C THR A 263 21.90 -18.52 -2.96
N LEU A 264 22.55 -17.84 -3.91
CA LEU A 264 21.93 -17.54 -5.21
C LEU A 264 21.74 -18.79 -6.09
N ASN A 265 22.59 -19.81 -5.92
CA ASN A 265 22.55 -21.04 -6.71
C ASN A 265 21.63 -22.14 -6.14
N LYS A 266 20.99 -21.93 -4.97
CA LYS A 266 20.09 -22.94 -4.38
C LYS A 266 18.80 -23.10 -5.19
N THR A 267 18.77 -24.10 -6.07
CA THR A 267 17.54 -24.81 -6.44
C THR A 267 17.06 -25.63 -5.25
N PRO A 268 15.73 -25.83 -5.05
CA PRO A 268 15.15 -26.40 -3.84
C PRO A 268 15.31 -27.93 -3.76
N SER A 269 16.53 -28.45 -3.87
CA SER A 269 16.80 -29.86 -3.67
C SER A 269 18.24 -30.10 -3.21
N VAL A 270 18.35 -30.78 -2.06
CA VAL A 270 19.53 -31.39 -1.42
C VAL A 270 20.27 -30.49 -0.40
N ASP A 271 19.81 -30.61 0.85
CA ASP A 271 20.49 -30.18 2.09
C ASP A 271 21.67 -31.11 2.44
N GLN A 272 22.83 -30.99 1.76
CA GLN A 272 24.03 -31.71 2.22
C GLN A 272 25.35 -30.91 2.28
N ASP A 273 25.43 -29.67 1.80
CA ASP A 273 26.72 -28.97 1.74
C ASP A 273 26.95 -27.89 2.81
N SER A 274 26.02 -27.65 3.73
CA SER A 274 26.26 -26.69 4.82
C SER A 274 27.37 -27.14 5.79
N ASP A 275 27.60 -28.45 5.90
CA ASP A 275 28.60 -29.02 6.80
C ASP A 275 30.05 -28.81 6.33
N ASN A 276 30.24 -28.40 5.08
CA ASN A 276 31.59 -28.15 4.56
C ASN A 276 32.17 -26.79 4.99
N LEU A 277 31.37 -25.80 5.39
CA LEU A 277 31.87 -24.47 5.77
C LEU A 277 32.49 -24.43 7.16
N ASP A 278 32.00 -25.25 8.09
CA ASP A 278 32.54 -25.33 9.46
C ASP A 278 33.95 -25.95 9.53
N ILE A 279 34.35 -26.72 8.52
CA ILE A 279 35.71 -27.23 8.38
C ILE A 279 36.72 -26.09 8.19
N PHE A 280 36.28 -24.91 7.74
CA PHE A 280 37.18 -23.84 7.31
C PHE A 280 37.46 -22.73 8.33
N ARG A 281 36.91 -22.74 9.56
CA ARG A 281 37.39 -21.79 10.59
C ARG A 281 38.90 -21.87 10.70
N LEU A 282 39.61 -20.76 10.56
CA LEU A 282 41.04 -20.71 10.89
C LEU A 282 41.18 -20.74 12.42
N PRO A 283 41.72 -21.82 13.02
CA PRO A 283 42.26 -21.72 14.36
C PRO A 283 43.26 -20.57 14.42
N VAL A 284 43.16 -19.79 15.49
CA VAL A 284 43.95 -18.58 15.74
C VAL A 284 45.47 -18.86 15.76
N ASP A 285 45.87 -20.14 15.79
CA ASP A 285 47.27 -20.61 15.88
C ASP A 285 47.82 -21.30 14.61
N ILE A 286 47.14 -21.22 13.45
CA ILE A 286 47.71 -21.79 12.21
C ILE A 286 48.88 -20.92 11.73
N GLY A 287 50.08 -21.53 11.61
CA GLY A 287 51.26 -20.85 11.05
C GLY A 287 50.99 -20.22 9.67
N SER A 288 51.62 -19.06 9.42
CA SER A 288 51.35 -18.20 8.25
C SER A 288 51.36 -18.92 6.90
N ALA A 289 52.21 -19.94 6.72
CA ALA A 289 52.27 -20.73 5.49
C ALA A 289 50.99 -21.54 5.22
N ALA A 290 50.43 -22.20 6.24
CA ALA A 290 49.23 -23.03 6.09
C ALA A 290 47.95 -22.17 5.96
N ALA A 291 47.93 -20.98 6.58
CA ALA A 291 46.85 -20.01 6.39
C ALA A 291 46.79 -19.51 4.94
N VAL A 292 47.96 -19.23 4.35
CA VAL A 292 48.08 -18.78 2.95
C VAL A 292 47.64 -19.88 1.97
N GLU A 293 48.04 -21.14 2.16
CA GLU A 293 47.55 -22.25 1.31
C GLU A 293 46.03 -22.40 1.36
N ARG A 294 45.43 -22.24 2.55
CA ARG A 294 43.98 -22.35 2.72
C ARG A 294 43.22 -21.22 2.02
N ILE A 295 43.74 -20.00 2.06
CA ILE A 295 43.21 -18.84 1.32
C ILE A 295 43.32 -19.06 -0.19
N HIS A 296 44.46 -19.59 -0.67
CA HIS A 296 44.61 -19.95 -2.10
C HIS A 296 43.57 -20.99 -2.53
N GLY A 297 43.34 -22.03 -1.73
CA GLY A 297 42.30 -23.02 -2.00
C GLY A 297 40.89 -22.43 -2.07
N LEU A 298 40.57 -21.43 -1.23
CA LEU A 298 39.29 -20.72 -1.30
C LEU A 298 39.18 -19.83 -2.54
N LEU A 299 40.26 -19.14 -2.92
CA LEU A 299 40.30 -18.32 -4.14
C LEU A 299 40.12 -19.17 -5.40
N ASP A 300 40.72 -20.37 -5.45
CA ASP A 300 40.54 -21.29 -6.57
C ASP A 300 39.10 -21.80 -6.67
N LYS A 301 38.44 -22.10 -5.53
CA LYS A 301 37.01 -22.45 -5.50
C LYS A 301 36.14 -21.28 -5.96
N LEU A 302 36.38 -20.08 -5.46
CA LEU A 302 35.65 -18.87 -5.88
C LEU A 302 35.78 -18.63 -7.39
N LYS A 303 36.98 -18.84 -7.94
CA LYS A 303 37.25 -18.74 -9.37
C LYS A 303 36.51 -19.81 -10.19
N GLN A 304 36.37 -21.03 -9.68
CA GLN A 304 35.59 -22.09 -10.33
C GLN A 304 34.09 -21.76 -10.32
N GLU A 305 33.55 -21.38 -9.17
CA GLU A 305 32.15 -20.95 -9.02
C GLU A 305 31.80 -19.75 -9.91
N TRP A 306 32.69 -18.75 -10.01
CA TRP A 306 32.48 -17.63 -10.93
C TRP A 306 32.49 -18.04 -12.39
N LYS A 307 33.38 -18.94 -12.80
CA LYS A 307 33.37 -19.47 -14.18
C LYS A 307 32.07 -20.23 -14.47
N GLU A 308 31.59 -21.01 -13.50
CA GLU A 308 30.34 -21.74 -13.63
C GLU A 308 29.13 -20.80 -13.68
N GLN A 309 29.10 -19.74 -12.86
CA GLN A 309 28.08 -18.69 -12.93
C GLN A 309 28.07 -17.96 -14.27
N VAL A 310 29.24 -17.57 -14.78
CA VAL A 310 29.34 -16.92 -16.10
C VAL A 310 28.85 -17.85 -17.22
N SER A 311 29.07 -19.16 -17.07
CA SER A 311 28.61 -20.18 -18.03
C SER A 311 27.11 -20.46 -17.91
N LYS A 312 26.55 -20.42 -16.68
CA LYS A 312 25.12 -20.61 -16.38
C LYS A 312 24.29 -19.35 -16.56
N ARG A 313 24.91 -18.18 -16.68
CA ARG A 313 24.23 -16.92 -16.97
C ARG A 313 23.60 -17.05 -18.35
N THR A 314 22.32 -17.39 -18.36
CA THR A 314 21.52 -17.40 -19.58
C THR A 314 21.64 -16.01 -20.18
N VAL A 315 22.25 -15.95 -21.35
CA VAL A 315 22.19 -14.75 -22.19
C VAL A 315 20.71 -14.59 -22.50
N TYR A 316 20.05 -13.66 -21.82
CA TYR A 316 18.65 -13.34 -22.06
C TYR A 316 18.50 -13.09 -23.56
N LYS A 317 17.69 -13.93 -24.21
CA LYS A 317 17.37 -13.67 -25.61
C LYS A 317 16.56 -12.37 -25.67
N PRO A 318 16.67 -11.59 -26.74
CA PRO A 318 15.88 -10.36 -26.89
C PRO A 318 14.36 -10.62 -26.72
N GLU A 319 13.89 -11.82 -27.05
CA GLU A 319 12.51 -12.27 -26.83
C GLU A 319 12.11 -12.36 -25.35
N ASP A 320 13.02 -12.79 -24.46
CA ASP A 320 12.76 -12.88 -23.02
C ASP A 320 12.76 -11.50 -22.35
N MET A 321 13.52 -10.55 -22.90
CA MET A 321 13.51 -9.15 -22.46
C MET A 321 12.21 -8.48 -22.87
N ASN A 322 11.77 -8.64 -24.12
CA ASN A 322 10.49 -8.10 -24.59
C ASN A 322 9.31 -8.66 -23.76
N ALA A 323 9.31 -9.96 -23.47
CA ALA A 323 8.26 -10.55 -22.63
C ALA A 323 8.25 -10.00 -21.20
N LYS A 324 9.42 -9.66 -20.64
CA LYS A 324 9.52 -8.99 -19.33
C LYS A 324 9.08 -7.53 -19.41
N ASP A 325 9.42 -6.83 -20.48
CA ASP A 325 9.00 -5.45 -20.71
C ASP A 325 7.48 -5.35 -20.89
N ASP A 326 6.85 -6.33 -21.56
CA ASP A 326 5.39 -6.44 -21.65
C ASP A 326 4.73 -6.66 -20.27
N ILE A 327 5.34 -7.49 -19.42
CA ILE A 327 4.87 -7.72 -18.04
C ILE A 327 5.03 -6.44 -17.21
N ILE A 328 6.15 -5.73 -17.37
CA ILE A 328 6.40 -4.47 -16.68
C ILE A 328 5.34 -3.43 -17.10
N ALA A 329 5.06 -3.30 -18.39
CA ALA A 329 4.04 -2.39 -18.90
C ALA A 329 2.63 -2.72 -18.35
N GLN A 330 2.28 -4.01 -18.25
CA GLN A 330 1.03 -4.44 -17.64
C GLN A 330 0.98 -4.09 -16.15
N LEU A 331 2.06 -4.32 -15.42
CA LEU A 331 2.14 -3.99 -14.00
C LEU A 331 2.04 -2.48 -13.76
N GLU A 332 2.71 -1.67 -14.58
CA GLU A 332 2.61 -0.20 -14.54
C GLU A 332 1.17 0.25 -14.76
N GLN A 333 0.49 -0.27 -15.78
CA GLN A 333 -0.93 0.03 -16.02
C GLN A 333 -1.81 -0.32 -14.81
N THR A 334 -1.64 -1.52 -14.24
CA THR A 334 -2.44 -1.92 -13.06
C THR A 334 -2.14 -1.05 -11.84
N ASN A 335 -0.91 -0.56 -11.71
CA ASN A 335 -0.52 0.30 -10.60
C ASN A 335 -1.14 1.70 -10.75
N ASP A 336 -1.18 2.24 -11.96
CA ASP A 336 -1.86 3.50 -12.26
C ASP A 336 -3.36 3.42 -11.98
N GLU A 337 -4.02 2.33 -12.42
CA GLU A 337 -5.45 2.08 -12.13
C GLU A 337 -5.73 1.97 -10.63
N LEU A 338 -4.85 1.32 -9.86
CA LEU A 338 -4.97 1.22 -8.40
C LEU A 338 -4.73 2.56 -7.71
N VAL A 339 -3.80 3.38 -8.21
CA VAL A 339 -3.55 4.73 -7.68
C VAL A 339 -4.77 5.63 -7.92
N GLU A 340 -5.38 5.57 -9.09
CA GLU A 340 -6.60 6.32 -9.41
C GLU A 340 -7.77 5.89 -8.50
N ALA A 341 -7.99 4.57 -8.36
CA ALA A 341 -9.03 4.05 -7.46
C ALA A 341 -8.81 4.45 -5.99
N LEU A 342 -7.55 4.49 -5.52
CA LEU A 342 -7.24 4.98 -4.19
C LEU A 342 -7.51 6.48 -4.06
N GLN A 343 -7.18 7.29 -5.07
CA GLN A 343 -7.50 8.72 -5.08
C GLN A 343 -9.02 8.95 -5.00
N ASP A 344 -9.81 8.29 -5.84
CA ASP A 344 -11.27 8.39 -5.81
C ASP A 344 -11.83 8.01 -4.43
N CYS A 345 -11.39 6.87 -3.88
CA CYS A 345 -11.77 6.42 -2.55
C CYS A 345 -11.40 7.44 -1.47
N THR A 346 -10.20 8.02 -1.51
CA THR A 346 -9.80 9.07 -0.56
C THR A 346 -10.66 10.32 -0.68
N THR A 347 -11.01 10.77 -1.89
CA THR A 347 -11.90 11.93 -2.07
C THR A 347 -13.29 11.66 -1.51
N GLU A 348 -13.87 10.48 -1.75
CA GLU A 348 -15.14 10.10 -1.16
C GLU A 348 -15.09 10.07 0.38
N TYR A 349 -14.02 9.50 0.95
CA TYR A 349 -13.84 9.46 2.40
C TYR A 349 -13.66 10.85 2.98
N GLU A 350 -12.92 11.74 2.31
CA GLU A 350 -12.79 13.14 2.72
C GLU A 350 -14.12 13.89 2.64
N GLU A 351 -14.92 13.67 1.60
CA GLU A 351 -16.25 14.26 1.47
C GLU A 351 -17.19 13.76 2.57
N LYS A 352 -17.22 12.45 2.82
CA LYS A 352 -17.98 11.85 3.93
C LYS A 352 -17.50 12.39 5.28
N ALA A 353 -16.19 12.50 5.50
CA ALA A 353 -15.63 13.08 6.72
C ALA A 353 -16.00 14.57 6.89
N LYS A 354 -15.97 15.36 5.81
CA LYS A 354 -16.45 16.75 5.81
C LYS A 354 -17.94 16.83 6.14
N MET A 355 -18.77 15.89 5.66
CA MET A 355 -20.18 15.81 6.05
C MET A 355 -20.35 15.46 7.53
N TYR A 356 -19.60 14.49 8.06
CA TYR A 356 -19.65 14.13 9.49
C TYR A 356 -19.18 15.25 10.40
N MET A 357 -18.11 15.97 10.04
CA MET A 357 -17.66 17.15 10.79
C MET A 357 -18.73 18.25 10.80
N ARG A 358 -19.36 18.53 9.65
CA ARG A 358 -20.49 19.49 9.60
C ARG A 358 -21.69 19.06 10.44
N PHE A 359 -21.92 17.75 10.56
CA PHE A 359 -22.98 17.20 11.41
C PHE A 359 -22.63 17.34 12.90
N ALA A 360 -21.39 17.02 13.28
CA ALA A 360 -20.88 17.13 14.64
C ALA A 360 -20.86 18.59 15.13
N ASP A 361 -20.51 19.53 14.26
CA ASP A 361 -20.47 20.97 14.57
C ASP A 361 -21.87 21.62 14.54
N GLY A 362 -22.96 20.86 14.31
CA GLY A 362 -24.35 21.36 14.33
C GLY A 362 -24.76 22.21 13.12
N HIS A 363 -23.93 22.27 12.07
CA HIS A 363 -24.09 23.13 10.89
C HIS A 363 -24.91 22.48 9.75
N PHE A 364 -25.67 21.42 10.01
CA PHE A 364 -26.43 20.69 8.97
C PHE A 364 -27.47 21.56 8.23
N PHE A 365 -28.06 22.57 8.90
CA PHE A 365 -29.07 23.47 8.32
C PHE A 365 -28.50 24.78 7.73
N ASP A 366 -27.19 25.02 7.77
CA ASP A 366 -26.59 26.28 7.32
C ASP A 366 -26.58 26.47 5.78
N LEU A 367 -26.97 25.44 5.01
CA LEU A 367 -27.28 25.58 3.58
C LEU A 367 -28.64 26.26 3.32
N GLN A 368 -29.54 26.35 4.31
CA GLN A 368 -30.84 27.00 4.16
C GLN A 368 -30.94 28.39 4.80
N ARG A 369 -29.92 28.83 5.55
CA ARG A 369 -29.83 30.21 6.03
C ARG A 369 -28.40 30.74 5.93
N PRO A 370 -28.15 31.85 5.21
CA PRO A 370 -26.87 32.52 5.35
C PRO A 370 -26.79 33.07 6.79
N ARG A 371 -25.88 32.51 7.60
CA ARG A 371 -25.68 32.95 8.98
C ARG A 371 -24.95 34.30 8.98
N PRO A 372 -25.49 35.34 9.63
CA PRO A 372 -24.75 36.57 9.85
C PRO A 372 -23.59 36.30 10.82
N ALA A 373 -22.50 37.02 10.61
CA ALA A 373 -21.33 36.97 11.47
C ALA A 373 -21.68 37.30 12.94
N GLN A 374 -20.90 36.71 13.85
CA GLN A 374 -20.79 36.94 15.30
C GLN A 374 -21.75 36.11 16.18
N GLN A 375 -21.22 35.20 17.00
CA GLN A 375 -20.68 35.46 18.35
C GLN A 375 -20.16 34.13 18.92
N ASP A 376 -18.89 34.12 19.32
CA ASP A 376 -18.33 33.12 20.24
C ASP A 376 -19.03 33.30 21.59
N GLU A 377 -19.96 32.41 21.93
CA GLU A 377 -20.32 32.21 23.33
C GLU A 377 -19.46 31.09 23.89
N LEU A 378 -18.54 31.51 24.75
CA LEU A 378 -17.79 30.71 25.70
C LEU A 378 -18.79 29.93 26.56
N SER A 379 -18.90 28.63 26.29
CA SER A 379 -19.59 27.70 27.19
C SER A 379 -18.62 27.30 28.30
N ASP A 380 -18.80 27.96 29.44
CA ASP A 380 -18.20 27.64 30.73
C ASP A 380 -18.82 26.35 31.27
N SER A 381 -18.14 25.23 31.09
CA SER A 381 -18.42 24.01 31.85
C SER A 381 -17.14 23.61 32.58
N GLU A 382 -16.96 24.19 33.76
CA GLU A 382 -16.13 23.64 34.82
C GLU A 382 -16.66 22.25 35.20
N ASP A 383 -16.11 21.18 34.62
CA ASP A 383 -15.89 19.96 35.38
C ASP A 383 -14.81 19.08 34.75
N SER A 384 -13.79 18.77 35.56
CA SER A 384 -12.76 17.75 35.35
C SER A 384 -11.74 17.96 34.21
N VAL A 385 -10.77 18.84 34.45
CA VAL A 385 -9.45 18.74 33.79
C VAL A 385 -8.41 18.43 34.86
N LEU A 386 -8.01 17.15 34.93
CA LEU A 386 -6.73 16.79 35.52
C LEU A 386 -5.65 17.25 34.54
N ASP A 387 -4.85 18.22 34.96
CA ASP A 387 -3.68 18.72 34.21
C ASP A 387 -2.66 17.60 33.94
N ASP A 388 -2.76 16.93 32.79
CA ASP A 388 -1.70 16.09 32.24
C ASP A 388 -0.78 16.96 31.35
N PRO A 389 0.49 17.21 31.72
CA PRO A 389 1.43 18.03 30.95
C PRO A 389 1.72 17.48 29.53
N ARG A 390 1.27 16.26 29.22
CA ARG A 390 1.33 15.68 27.87
C ARG A 390 0.28 16.26 26.92
N GLU A 391 -0.86 16.73 27.42
CA GLU A 391 -1.92 17.29 26.57
C GLU A 391 -1.58 18.71 26.12
N GLU A 392 -1.05 19.57 27.00
CA GLU A 392 -0.56 20.91 26.63
C GLU A 392 0.48 20.87 25.49
N SER A 393 1.34 19.85 25.50
CA SER A 393 2.35 19.64 24.46
C SER A 393 1.73 19.28 23.11
N LYS A 394 0.62 18.52 23.10
CA LYS A 394 -0.13 18.19 21.89
C LYS A 394 -0.89 19.42 21.37
N TYR A 395 -1.60 20.14 22.25
CA TYR A 395 -2.32 21.36 21.88
C TYR A 395 -1.41 22.43 21.30
N ARG A 396 -0.23 22.67 21.90
CA ARG A 396 0.77 23.60 21.34
C ARG A 396 1.29 23.16 19.98
N ARG A 397 1.43 21.86 19.73
CA ARG A 397 1.88 21.34 18.44
C ARG A 397 0.81 21.52 17.36
N ILE A 398 -0.44 21.23 17.69
CA ILE A 398 -1.61 21.44 16.81
C ILE A 398 -1.76 22.93 16.49
N GLN A 399 -1.67 23.81 17.49
CA GLN A 399 -1.76 25.26 17.29
C GLN A 399 -0.65 25.79 16.39
N LYS A 400 0.60 25.31 16.56
CA LYS A 400 1.72 25.68 15.68
C LYS A 400 1.52 25.20 14.25
N GLN A 401 1.01 23.98 14.06
CA GLN A 401 0.69 23.44 12.74
C GLN A 401 -0.41 24.24 12.04
N ALA A 402 -1.50 24.56 12.75
CA ALA A 402 -2.59 25.38 12.22
C ALA A 402 -2.12 26.79 11.80
N ILE A 403 -1.22 27.40 12.56
CA ILE A 403 -0.62 28.70 12.20
C ILE A 403 0.26 28.57 10.95
N ALA A 404 1.05 27.50 10.85
CA ALA A 404 1.90 27.24 9.68
C ALA A 404 1.07 26.99 8.41
N GLU A 405 -0.02 26.23 8.52
CA GLU A 405 -0.95 25.98 7.41
C GLU A 405 -1.66 27.25 6.97
N ARG A 406 -2.15 28.08 7.91
CA ARG A 406 -2.72 29.40 7.57
C ARG A 406 -1.73 30.26 6.81
N ARG A 407 -0.46 30.30 7.24
CA ARG A 407 0.59 31.04 6.53
C ARG A 407 0.82 30.50 5.11
N ARG A 408 0.89 29.18 4.97
CA ARG A 408 1.07 28.51 3.67
C ARG A 408 -0.08 28.80 2.71
N VAL A 409 -1.32 28.79 3.19
CA VAL A 409 -2.51 29.13 2.40
C VAL A 409 -2.50 30.60 2.00
N THR A 410 -2.15 31.51 2.92
CA THR A 410 -2.04 32.94 2.58
C THR A 410 -0.94 33.21 1.55
N GLU A 411 0.20 32.52 1.66
CA GLU A 411 1.29 32.65 0.70
C GLU A 411 0.90 32.09 -0.68
N ALA A 412 0.21 30.95 -0.73
CA ALA A 412 -0.31 30.39 -1.97
C ALA A 412 -1.35 31.32 -2.62
N ALA A 413 -2.21 31.97 -1.82
CA ALA A 413 -3.18 32.94 -2.33
C ALA A 413 -2.50 34.19 -2.91
N ILE A 414 -1.41 34.66 -2.29
CA ILE A 414 -0.60 35.78 -2.82
C ILE A 414 0.05 35.38 -4.15
N LYS A 415 0.70 34.20 -4.21
CA LYS A 415 1.33 33.68 -5.45
C LYS A 415 0.32 33.52 -6.59
N LEU A 416 -0.86 32.96 -6.31
CA LEU A 416 -1.93 32.84 -7.29
C LEU A 416 -2.41 34.23 -7.76
N GLY A 417 -2.42 35.22 -6.87
CA GLY A 417 -2.70 36.61 -7.21
C GLY A 417 -1.67 37.18 -8.18
N GLU A 418 -0.38 36.97 -7.92
CA GLU A 418 0.72 37.39 -8.79
C GLU A 418 0.71 36.69 -10.15
N GLU A 419 0.39 35.40 -10.19
CA GLU A 419 0.22 34.66 -11.45
C GLU A 419 -0.96 35.19 -12.26
N ARG A 420 -2.09 35.50 -11.61
CA ARG A 420 -3.25 36.10 -12.27
C ARG A 420 -2.95 37.49 -12.83
N THR A 421 -2.21 38.33 -12.12
CA THR A 421 -1.82 39.65 -12.64
C THR A 421 -0.84 39.53 -13.80
N LYS A 422 0.10 38.58 -13.74
CA LYS A 422 1.02 38.28 -14.85
C LYS A 422 0.27 37.80 -16.10
N LEU A 423 -0.64 36.84 -15.95
CA LEU A 423 -1.46 36.34 -17.06
C LEU A 423 -2.37 37.43 -17.64
N ALA A 424 -2.89 38.34 -16.81
CA ALA A 424 -3.66 39.49 -17.29
C ALA A 424 -2.78 40.45 -18.11
N ALA A 425 -1.54 40.69 -17.68
CA ALA A 425 -0.58 41.51 -18.43
C ALA A 425 -0.18 40.87 -19.76
N GLU A 426 0.05 39.55 -19.79
CA GLU A 426 0.33 38.81 -21.03
C GLU A 426 -0.85 38.85 -22.00
N ARG A 427 -2.08 38.65 -21.50
CA ARG A 427 -3.31 38.80 -22.30
C ARG A 427 -3.44 40.19 -22.90
N TRP A 428 -3.20 41.23 -22.10
CA TRP A 428 -3.25 42.61 -22.56
C TRP A 428 -2.17 42.90 -23.62
N ALA A 429 -0.94 42.39 -23.43
CA ALA A 429 0.12 42.50 -24.42
C ALA A 429 -0.23 41.81 -25.75
N LEU A 430 -0.82 40.61 -25.70
CA LEU A 430 -1.28 39.89 -26.89
C LEU A 430 -2.41 40.63 -27.62
N GLU A 431 -3.36 41.20 -26.88
CA GLU A 431 -4.45 41.97 -27.44
C GLU A 431 -3.94 43.26 -28.12
N GLU A 432 -2.93 43.91 -27.54
CA GLU A 432 -2.26 45.06 -28.14
C GLU A 432 -1.47 44.67 -29.39
N VAL A 433 -0.76 43.53 -29.40
CA VAL A 433 -0.10 43.01 -30.61
C VAL A 433 -1.11 42.72 -31.70
N LYS A 434 -2.26 42.12 -31.36
CA LYS A 434 -3.35 41.88 -32.30
C LYS A 434 -3.91 43.19 -32.85
N ARG A 435 -4.09 44.20 -32.01
CA ARG A 435 -4.53 45.55 -32.42
C ARG A 435 -3.52 46.23 -33.35
N GLN A 436 -2.22 46.05 -33.11
CA GLN A 436 -1.17 46.56 -33.98
C GLN A 436 -1.11 45.82 -35.32
N GLN A 437 -1.35 44.51 -35.32
CA GLN A 437 -1.45 43.71 -36.55
C GLN A 437 -2.65 44.14 -37.39
N THR A 438 -3.84 44.28 -36.81
CA THR A 438 -5.03 44.75 -37.55
C THR A 438 -4.85 46.18 -38.04
N LEU A 439 -4.20 47.06 -37.26
CA LEU A 439 -3.89 48.41 -37.70
C LEU A 439 -2.88 48.41 -38.87
N LYS A 440 -1.88 47.52 -38.86
CA LYS A 440 -0.96 47.32 -39.99
C LYS A 440 -1.66 46.79 -41.23
N GLU A 441 -2.60 45.86 -41.07
CA GLU A 441 -3.43 45.30 -42.16
C GLU A 441 -4.30 46.37 -42.81
N ILE A 442 -4.94 47.22 -42.00
CA ILE A 442 -5.72 48.38 -42.48
C ILE A 442 -4.83 49.43 -43.17
N LEU A 443 -3.60 49.63 -42.69
CA LEU A 443 -2.63 50.53 -43.33
C LEU A 443 -1.99 49.92 -44.59
N SER A 444 -1.91 48.60 -44.71
CA SER A 444 -1.45 47.93 -45.94
C SER A 444 -2.53 47.84 -47.01
N ASP A 445 -3.81 47.85 -46.62
CA ASP A 445 -4.96 47.89 -47.54
C ASP A 445 -5.25 49.31 -48.09
N SER A 446 -4.44 50.31 -47.74
CA SER A 446 -4.61 51.70 -48.22
C SER A 446 -3.70 52.07 -49.41
N GLU A 447 -3.57 51.19 -50.41
CA GLU A 447 -3.15 51.57 -51.77
C GLU A 447 -4.27 51.24 -52.80
N PRO A 448 -4.65 52.16 -53.72
CA PRO A 448 -5.93 52.05 -54.43
C PRO A 448 -5.81 51.50 -55.86
N SER A 449 -6.64 50.49 -56.23
CA SER A 449 -7.34 50.38 -57.54
C SER A 449 -8.11 49.05 -57.74
N PRO A 450 -9.09 48.97 -58.66
CA PRO A 450 -10.46 48.59 -58.30
C PRO A 450 -11.10 47.42 -59.10
N LEU A 451 -12.34 47.07 -58.71
CA LEU A 451 -13.38 46.25 -59.39
C LEU A 451 -13.10 44.73 -59.36
N GLU A 452 -14.03 43.82 -59.07
CA GLU A 452 -15.44 43.71 -59.47
C GLU A 452 -16.32 42.96 -58.42
N GLU A 453 -17.62 43.20 -58.57
CA GLU A 453 -18.83 42.55 -58.06
C GLU A 453 -18.75 41.00 -58.14
N SER A 454 -19.48 40.15 -57.41
CA SER A 454 -20.84 40.15 -56.88
C SER A 454 -21.04 38.82 -56.14
N GLN A 455 -21.90 38.79 -55.12
CA GLN A 455 -23.03 37.85 -55.00
C GLN A 455 -23.51 37.71 -53.55
N THR A 456 -24.81 37.92 -53.42
CA THR A 456 -25.63 37.93 -52.23
C THR A 456 -25.91 36.51 -51.72
N ARG A 457 -25.61 36.23 -50.45
CA ARG A 457 -26.27 35.16 -49.66
C ARG A 457 -26.44 35.61 -48.21
N ASN A 458 -27.70 35.76 -47.81
CA ASN A 458 -28.14 36.12 -46.45
C ASN A 458 -27.67 35.10 -45.40
N PRO A 459 -27.20 35.54 -44.21
CA PRO A 459 -27.04 34.69 -43.04
C PRO A 459 -28.25 34.81 -42.09
N ASN A 460 -28.74 33.66 -41.64
CA ASN A 460 -29.76 33.55 -40.61
C ASN A 460 -29.05 33.28 -39.28
N ILE A 461 -28.88 34.30 -38.42
CA ILE A 461 -28.31 34.14 -37.06
C ILE A 461 -29.31 34.67 -36.04
N ARG A 462 -29.84 33.74 -35.24
CA ARG A 462 -30.66 34.02 -34.06
C ARG A 462 -29.78 34.64 -32.96
N ARG A 463 -30.13 35.85 -32.58
CA ARG A 463 -29.57 36.64 -31.48
C ARG A 463 -30.34 36.29 -30.20
N ALA A 464 -29.67 35.71 -29.20
CA ALA A 464 -30.22 35.53 -27.86
C ALA A 464 -29.78 36.70 -26.97
N GLU A 465 -30.76 37.30 -26.33
CA GLU A 465 -30.70 38.53 -25.56
C GLU A 465 -30.09 38.30 -24.17
N ARG A 466 -29.28 39.25 -23.70
CA ARG A 466 -29.01 39.49 -22.28
C ARG A 466 -29.82 40.72 -21.85
N PRO A 467 -30.45 40.72 -20.66
CA PRO A 467 -30.83 41.97 -20.02
C PRO A 467 -29.83 42.35 -18.91
N LEU A 468 -29.29 43.55 -19.03
CA LEU A 468 -28.81 44.38 -17.92
C LEU A 468 -30.00 45.19 -17.38
N ALA A 469 -30.11 45.36 -16.06
CA ALA A 469 -30.10 46.68 -15.40
C ALA A 469 -30.68 46.68 -13.97
N ARG A 470 -29.84 47.22 -13.05
CA ARG A 470 -30.12 48.31 -12.07
C ARG A 470 -31.24 48.09 -11.03
N THR A 471 -31.03 48.42 -9.76
CA THR A 471 -30.97 49.81 -9.30
C THR A 471 -30.56 49.92 -7.81
N SER A 472 -29.85 51.01 -7.52
CA SER A 472 -29.53 51.57 -6.21
C SER A 472 -30.75 52.13 -5.48
N LYS A 473 -30.79 52.05 -4.14
CA LYS A 473 -31.42 53.08 -3.29
C LYS A 473 -30.59 53.34 -2.01
N ARG A 474 -30.58 54.62 -1.64
CA ARG A 474 -29.75 55.34 -0.66
C ARG A 474 -30.53 55.57 0.64
N LEU A 475 -29.77 55.60 1.76
CA LEU A 475 -29.84 56.50 2.95
C LEU A 475 -31.16 56.69 3.75
N ARG A 476 -31.09 56.40 5.07
CA ARG A 476 -31.22 57.33 6.24
C ARG A 476 -31.43 56.51 7.53
N SER A 477 -30.49 56.52 8.48
CA SER A 477 -30.47 57.27 9.76
C SER A 477 -31.67 57.03 10.69
N PHE A 478 -31.45 56.50 11.91
CA PHE A 478 -32.06 57.00 13.14
C PHE A 478 -31.31 56.49 14.39
N LEU A 479 -31.14 57.39 15.35
CA LEU A 479 -30.41 57.25 16.61
C LEU A 479 -31.19 56.44 17.67
N GLY A 480 -30.43 55.78 18.56
CA GLY A 480 -30.53 55.93 20.02
C GLY A 480 -31.53 55.07 20.81
N HIS A 481 -31.03 54.19 21.68
CA HIS A 481 -31.08 54.33 23.15
C HIS A 481 -30.58 53.03 23.83
N ALA A 482 -29.75 53.20 24.85
CA ALA A 482 -29.51 52.22 25.92
C ALA A 482 -30.52 52.50 27.07
N PRO A 483 -30.40 51.88 28.25
CA PRO A 483 -30.76 50.50 28.58
C PRO A 483 -31.77 50.44 29.74
N SER A 484 -32.40 49.29 30.01
CA SER A 484 -32.85 48.96 31.37
C SER A 484 -33.21 47.48 31.52
N GLN A 485 -32.64 46.91 32.58
CA GLN A 485 -32.90 45.63 33.27
C GLN A 485 -32.19 44.40 32.74
#